data_AF-Q5NZQ6-F1
#
_entry.id   AF-Q5NZQ6-F1
#
_cell.length_a   1.000
_cell.length_b   1.000
_cell.length_c   1.000
_cell.angle_alpha   90.00
_cell.angle_beta   90.00
_cell.angle_gamma   90.00
#
_symmetry.space_group_name_H-M   'P 1'
#
loop_
_entity.id
_entity.type
_entity.pdbx_description
1 polymer ?
#
loop_
_entity_poly.entity_id
_entity_poly.type
_entity_poly.pdbx_seq_one_letter_code
_entity_poly.pdbx_strand_id
1 'polypeptide(L)' 'MEQGNLSSVEWFRGIGEYKIDWGPGYRIYLAKDGLKIIVLLGGGSKKRQQRDIDKAMALWEDYKRRKAQPKKGA' A
#
# COMPACT_ATOMS: atom_id res chain seq x y z
N MET A 1 -16.00 -7.89 18.85
CA MET A 1 -16.23 -7.61 17.41
C MET A 1 -14.95 -7.02 16.88
N GLU A 2 -14.12 -7.82 16.19
CA GLU A 2 -12.93 -7.30 15.52
C GLU A 2 -13.38 -6.70 14.19
N GLN A 3 -13.75 -5.41 14.20
CA GLN A 3 -13.98 -4.68 12.96
C GLN A 3 -12.64 -4.59 12.23
N GLY A 4 -12.54 -5.29 11.10
CA GLY A 4 -11.43 -5.12 10.17
C GLY A 4 -11.30 -3.64 9.86
N ASN A 5 -10.20 -3.04 10.34
CA ASN A 5 -10.05 -1.61 10.56
C ASN A 5 -9.78 -0.84 9.25
N LEU A 6 -10.30 -1.30 8.11
CA LEU A 6 -10.10 -0.70 6.78
C LEU A 6 -10.84 0.65 6.62
N SER A 7 -11.68 1.05 7.58
CA SER A 7 -12.40 2.32 7.58
C SER A 7 -11.49 3.54 7.63
N SER A 8 -10.23 3.40 8.06
CA SER A 8 -9.24 4.50 8.05
C SER A 8 -8.28 4.43 6.85
N VAL A 9 -8.63 3.70 5.79
CA VAL A 9 -7.84 3.64 4.55
C VAL A 9 -8.38 4.64 3.53
N GLU A 10 -7.55 5.62 3.17
CA GLU A 10 -7.82 6.54 2.06
C GLU A 10 -7.20 6.00 0.78
N TRP A 11 -8.03 5.70 -0.22
CA TRP A 11 -7.58 5.21 -1.53
C TRP A 11 -7.31 6.36 -2.49
N PHE A 12 -6.14 6.35 -3.12
CA PHE A 12 -5.75 7.31 -4.14
C PHE A 12 -4.82 6.66 -5.16
N ARG A 13 -5.02 6.94 -6.45
CA ARG A 13 -4.13 6.51 -7.55
C ARG A 13 -3.79 5.01 -7.55
N GLY A 14 -4.71 4.16 -7.10
CA GLY A 14 -4.54 2.70 -7.06
C GLY A 14 -3.80 2.16 -5.83
N ILE A 15 -3.35 3.03 -4.92
CA ILE A 15 -2.84 2.68 -3.60
C ILE A 15 -3.79 3.22 -2.52
N GLY A 16 -3.59 2.80 -1.28
CA GLY A 16 -4.35 3.18 -0.11
C GLY A 16 -3.40 3.52 1.03
N GLU A 17 -3.68 4.58 1.76
CA GLU A 17 -2.97 4.95 2.98
C GLU A 17 -3.84 4.62 4.18
N TYR A 18 -3.37 3.71 5.01
CA TYR A 18 -3.94 3.41 6.31
C TYR A 18 -3.30 4.26 7.38
N LYS A 19 -4.11 5.09 8.05
CA LYS A 19 -3.65 5.99 9.11
C LYS A 19 -3.78 5.29 10.46
N ILE A 20 -2.66 5.15 11.16
CA ILE A 20 -2.62 4.60 12.51
C ILE A 20 -2.32 5.76 13.46
N ASP A 21 -3.36 6.22 14.15
CA ASP A 21 -3.29 7.26 15.17
C ASP A 21 -2.76 6.67 16.50
N TRP A 22 -1.55 6.13 16.44
CA TRP A 22 -0.82 5.60 17.60
C TRP A 22 0.62 6.09 17.59
N GLY A 23 1.10 6.57 18.75
CA GLY A 23 2.45 7.10 18.92
C GLY A 23 2.78 8.25 17.94
N PRO A 24 3.87 8.20 17.16
CA PRO A 24 4.28 9.28 16.25
C PRO A 24 3.37 9.48 15.01
N GLY A 25 2.27 8.72 14.90
CA GLY A 25 1.36 8.73 13.77
C GLY A 25 1.95 7.97 12.59
N TYR A 26 1.69 6.66 12.56
CA TYR A 26 2.15 5.79 11.47
C TYR A 26 1.19 5.80 10.28
N ARG A 27 1.74 5.55 9.10
CA ARG A 27 1.02 5.43 7.83
C ARG A 27 1.48 4.14 7.17
N ILE A 28 0.55 3.29 6.77
CA ILE A 28 0.84 2.09 5.98
C ILE A 28 0.29 2.31 4.57
N TYR A 29 1.12 2.08 3.57
CA TYR A 29 0.73 2.16 2.16
C TYR A 29 0.45 0.77 1.64
N LEU A 30 -0.70 0.58 1.02
CA LEU A 30 -1.16 -0.71 0.54
C LEU A 30 -1.83 -0.57 -0.82
N ALA A 31 -1.83 -1.60 -1.65
CA ALA A 31 -2.55 -1.63 -2.92
C ALA A 31 -3.47 -2.84 -2.98
N LYS A 32 -4.56 -2.71 -3.74
CA LYS A 32 -5.48 -3.82 -4.02
C LYS A 32 -5.17 -4.40 -5.38
N ASP A 33 -4.89 -5.69 -5.41
CA ASP A 33 -4.84 -6.46 -6.64
C ASP A 33 -6.10 -7.34 -6.73
N GLY A 34 -7.10 -6.83 -7.47
CA GLY A 34 -8.43 -7.40 -7.53
C GLY A 34 -9.15 -7.38 -6.17
N LEU A 35 -9.89 -8.46 -5.88
CA LEU A 35 -10.68 -8.60 -4.64
C LEU A 35 -10.00 -9.49 -3.59
N LYS A 36 -8.88 -10.13 -3.94
CA LYS A 36 -8.30 -11.22 -3.13
C LYS A 36 -6.98 -10.85 -2.46
N ILE A 37 -6.24 -9.89 -2.99
CA ILE A 37 -4.87 -9.60 -2.56
C ILE A 37 -4.75 -8.14 -2.14
N ILE A 38 -4.22 -7.94 -0.93
CA ILE A 38 -3.73 -6.64 -0.47
C ILE A 38 -2.21 -6.73 -0.44
N VAL A 39 -1.55 -5.84 -1.19
CA VAL A 39 -0.09 -5.72 -1.23
C VAL A 39 0.32 -4.60 -0.29
N LEU A 40 1.12 -4.88 0.72
CA LEU A 40 1.74 -3.85 1.57
C LEU A 40 2.97 -3.30 0.86
N LEU A 41 2.90 -2.03 0.47
CA LEU A 41 3.95 -1.32 -0.28
C LEU A 41 4.98 -0.66 0.65
N GLY A 42 4.63 -0.50 1.92
CA GLY A 42 5.52 0.00 2.94
C GLY A 42 4.78 0.72 4.05
N GLY A 43 5.53 1.33 4.95
CA GLY A 43 4.98 2.16 6.00
C GLY A 43 6.02 3.11 6.56
N GLY A 44 5.54 4.19 7.16
CA GLY A 44 6.37 5.25 7.68
C GLY A 44 5.65 6.07 8.73
N SER A 45 6.30 7.14 9.17
CA SER A 45 5.68 8.11 10.08
C SER A 45 5.20 9.32 9.30
N LYS A 46 4.25 10.08 9.87
CA LYS A 46 3.71 11.31 9.28
C LYS A 46 4.79 12.28 8.74
N LYS A 47 5.96 12.35 9.37
CA LYS A 47 7.08 13.22 8.95
C LYS A 47 7.68 12.88 7.58
N ARG A 48 7.52 11.64 7.10
CA ARG A 48 8.09 11.12 5.84
C ARG A 48 7.03 10.78 4.79
N GLN A 49 5.78 11.19 5.04
CA GLN A 49 4.60 10.81 4.25
C GLN A 49 4.81 10.96 2.73
N GLN A 50 5.27 12.11 2.24
CA GLN A 50 5.44 12.34 0.80
C GLN A 50 6.44 11.36 0.18
N ARG A 51 7.60 11.17 0.83
CA ARG A 51 8.64 10.25 0.35
C ARG A 51 8.16 8.80 0.35
N ASP A 52 7.38 8.42 1.36
CA ASP A 52 6.83 7.08 1.49
C ASP A 52 5.72 6.84 0.45
N ILE A 53 4.91 7.86 0.11
CA ILE A 53 3.93 7.83 -0.99
C ILE A 53 4.63 7.61 -2.33
N ASP A 54 5.67 8.39 -2.63
CA ASP A 54 6.39 8.28 -3.90
C ASP A 54 7.02 6.88 -4.06
N LYS A 55 7.58 6.36 -2.98
CA LYS A 55 8.12 5.00 -2.94
C LYS A 55 7.04 3.94 -3.12
N ALA A 56 5.89 4.09 -2.46
CA ALA A 56 4.78 3.16 -2.59
C ALA A 56 4.23 3.12 -4.02
N MET A 57 4.08 4.27 -4.68
CA MET A 57 3.67 4.34 -6.08
C MET A 57 4.67 3.63 -7.00
N ALA A 58 5.98 3.87 -6.81
CA ALA A 58 7.01 3.20 -7.60
C ALA A 58 6.99 1.68 -7.44
N LEU A 59 6.80 1.19 -6.20
CA LEU A 59 6.67 -0.24 -5.91
C LEU A 59 5.40 -0.84 -6.51
N TRP A 60 4.30 -0.09 -6.54
CA TRP A 60 3.06 -0.55 -7.15
C TRP A 60 3.17 -0.69 -8.66
N GLU A 61 3.80 0.27 -9.34
CA GLU A 61 4.07 0.18 -10.78
C GLU A 61 4.97 -1.02 -11.11
N ASP A 62 6.02 -1.24 -10.30
CA ASP A 62 6.90 -2.40 -10.45
C ASP A 62 6.15 -3.72 -10.24
N TYR A 63 5.27 -3.79 -9.24
CA TYR A 63 4.42 -4.96 -9.00
C TYR A 63 3.55 -5.28 -10.22
N LYS A 64 2.82 -4.28 -10.76
CA LYS A 64 1.97 -4.46 -11.94
C LYS A 64 2.79 -4.94 -13.14
N ARG A 65 3.96 -4.34 -13.37
CA ARG A 65 4.88 -4.73 -14.44
C ARG A 65 5.33 -6.19 -14.31
N ARG A 66 5.71 -6.62 -13.11
CA ARG A 66 6.14 -8.01 -12.85
C ARG A 66 5.00 -9.00 -12.99
N LYS A 67 3.78 -8.62 -12.58
CA LYS A 67 2.59 -9.46 -12.74
C LYS A 67 2.19 -9.63 -14.22
N ALA A 68 2.35 -8.58 -15.03
CA ALA A 68 2.05 -8.62 -16.47
C ALA A 68 3.08 -9.42 -17.28
N GLN A 69 4.26 -9.69 -16.73
CA GLN A 69 5.23 -10.60 -17.34
C GLN A 69 4.91 -12.03 -16.90
N PRO A 70 4.42 -12.91 -17.81
CA PRO A 70 4.32 -14.32 -17.49
C PRO A 70 5.74 -14.82 -17.20
N LYS A 71 5.91 -15.60 -16.12
CA LYS A 71 7.17 -16.28 -15.83
C LYS A 71 7.58 -17.09 -17.07
N LYS A 72 8.57 -16.62 -17.82
CA LYS A 72 9.31 -17.48 -18.76
C LYS A 72 10.18 -18.39 -17.90
N GLY A 73 9.85 -19.68 -17.87
CA GLY A 73 10.70 -20.74 -17.34
C GLY A 73 10.18 -21.38 -16.06
N ALA A 74 9.51 -22.51 -16.23
CA ALA A 74 9.81 -23.74 -15.49
C ALA A 74 10.22 -24.78 -16.54
#